data_AF-A0ABD5JRK2-F1
#
_entry.id   AF-A0ABD5JRK2-F1
#
_cell.length_a   1.000
_cell.length_b   1.000
_cell.length_c   1.000
_cell.angle_alpha   90.00
_cell.angle_beta   90.00
_cell.angle_gamma   90.00
#
_symmetry.space_group_name_H-M   'P 1'
#
loop_
_entity.id
_entity.type
_entity.pdbx_description
1 polymer ?
#
loop_
_entity_poly.entity_id
_entity_poly.type
_entity_poly.pdbx_seq_one_letter_code
_entity_poly.pdbx_strand_id
1 'polypeptide(L)'
;MSTETAKALTVDAKINGKQVNIGIQRHALPYFELDHGPAFPTLQRLMHNGWRVDDVTNVLNFAVRKQPTEGMDAMQWQLFNNSGLLKRQDKQPTIIDDAVRVNGVGTYAVLASMVLYASLFGLPPEDAHFDDTETQGEAHG
;
A
#
# COMPACT_ATOMS: atom_id res chain seq x y z
N MET A 1 11.11 -31.94 -7.52
CA MET A 1 10.30 -31.31 -6.45
C MET A 1 10.60 -29.83 -6.51
N SER A 2 9.70 -29.02 -7.06
CA SER A 2 9.88 -27.57 -7.08
C SER A 2 9.67 -27.08 -5.65
N THR A 3 10.70 -26.50 -5.03
CA THR A 3 10.54 -25.72 -3.82
C THR A 3 9.66 -24.54 -4.18
N GLU A 4 8.40 -24.56 -3.76
CA GLU A 4 7.53 -23.40 -3.85
C GLU A 4 8.16 -22.32 -2.97
N THR A 5 8.82 -21.35 -3.60
CA THR A 5 9.45 -20.24 -2.88
C THR A 5 8.35 -19.50 -2.11
N ALA A 6 8.51 -19.37 -0.80
CA ALA A 6 7.55 -18.64 0.03
C ALA A 6 7.36 -17.23 -0.54
N LYS A 7 6.12 -16.79 -0.74
CA LYS A 7 5.84 -15.46 -1.27
C LYS A 7 5.69 -14.46 -0.13
N ALA A 8 6.31 -13.29 -0.26
CA ALA A 8 6.08 -12.16 0.64
C ALA A 8 4.71 -11.54 0.37
N LEU A 9 3.96 -11.26 1.45
CA LEU A 9 2.66 -10.57 1.41
C LEU A 9 2.76 -9.11 1.88
N THR A 10 3.93 -8.72 2.36
CA THR A 10 4.26 -7.37 2.82
C THR A 10 5.60 -6.97 2.23
N VAL A 11 5.88 -5.67 2.26
CA VAL A 11 7.10 -5.03 1.77
C VAL A 11 7.81 -4.39 2.95
N ASP A 12 9.08 -4.68 3.11
CA ASP A 12 9.96 -3.99 4.06
C ASP A 12 10.39 -2.65 3.43
N ALA A 13 9.73 -1.57 3.84
CA ALA A 13 9.93 -0.24 3.29
C ALA A 13 10.73 0.64 4.24
N LYS A 14 11.69 1.40 3.71
CA LYS A 14 12.37 2.50 4.40
C LYS A 14 11.86 3.81 3.80
N ILE A 15 11.07 4.53 4.60
CA ILE A 15 10.37 5.75 4.20
C ILE A 15 10.85 6.89 5.10
N ASN A 16 11.44 7.93 4.53
CA ASN A 16 12.07 9.03 5.28
C ASN A 16 13.01 8.53 6.39
N GLY A 17 13.79 7.50 6.09
CA GLY A 17 14.73 6.88 7.04
C GLY A 17 14.09 6.02 8.14
N LYS A 18 12.76 5.86 8.15
CA LYS A 18 12.07 4.97 9.09
C LYS A 18 11.72 3.64 8.41
N GLN A 19 12.01 2.54 9.09
CA GLN A 19 11.70 1.21 8.58
C GLN A 19 10.29 0.79 8.99
N VAL A 20 9.49 0.34 8.02
CA VAL A 20 8.09 -0.04 8.19
C VAL A 20 7.80 -1.26 7.31
N ASN A 21 7.19 -2.30 7.90
CA ASN A 21 6.65 -3.42 7.13
C ASN A 21 5.21 -3.07 6.72
N ILE A 22 4.95 -2.97 5.43
CA ILE A 22 3.66 -2.51 4.90
C ILE A 22 3.03 -3.56 3.98
N GLY A 23 1.71 -3.70 4.03
CA GLY A 23 1.01 -4.56 3.08
C GLY A 23 -0.48 -4.62 3.35
N ILE A 24 -1.27 -5.01 2.35
CA ILE A 24 -2.70 -5.28 2.52
C ILE A 24 -2.87 -6.77 2.77
N GLN A 25 -3.44 -7.13 3.92
CA GLN A 25 -3.72 -8.52 4.26
C GLN A 25 -4.74 -9.08 3.25
N ARG A 26 -4.59 -10.35 2.84
CA ARG A 26 -5.46 -10.94 1.79
C ARG A 26 -6.95 -10.84 2.14
N HIS A 27 -7.32 -11.04 3.40
CA HIS A 27 -8.70 -10.91 3.85
C HIS A 27 -9.20 -9.45 3.90
N ALA A 28 -8.29 -8.47 3.95
CA ALA A 28 -8.60 -7.05 3.95
C ALA A 28 -8.77 -6.49 2.53
N LEU A 29 -8.32 -7.21 1.50
CA LEU A 29 -8.38 -6.76 0.10
C LEU A 29 -9.80 -6.43 -0.39
N PRO A 30 -10.86 -7.22 -0.09
CA PRO A 30 -12.23 -6.85 -0.48
C PRO A 30 -12.72 -5.54 0.11
N TYR A 31 -12.19 -5.14 1.28
CA TYR A 31 -12.54 -3.88 1.95
C TYR A 31 -11.81 -2.69 1.33
N PHE A 32 -10.55 -2.89 0.90
CA PHE A 32 -9.87 -1.92 0.04
C PHE A 32 -10.68 -1.68 -1.23
N GLU A 33 -11.15 -2.76 -1.88
CA GLU A 33 -11.93 -2.65 -3.12
C GLU A 33 -13.28 -1.95 -2.91
N LEU A 34 -13.92 -2.17 -1.75
CA LEU A 34 -15.14 -1.50 -1.36
C LEU A 34 -14.95 0.02 -1.20
N ASP A 35 -13.81 0.44 -0.64
CA ASP A 35 -13.53 1.85 -0.33
C ASP A 35 -12.94 2.62 -1.53
N HIS A 36 -12.11 1.96 -2.34
CA HIS A 36 -11.23 2.63 -3.32
C HIS A 36 -11.38 2.11 -4.76
N GLY A 37 -12.25 1.12 -4.98
CA GLY A 37 -12.45 0.48 -6.27
C GLY A 37 -11.52 -0.71 -6.52
N PRO A 38 -11.68 -1.40 -7.66
CA PRO A 38 -11.11 -2.73 -7.89
C PRO A 38 -9.57 -2.70 -7.89
N ALA A 39 -8.96 -3.66 -7.17
CA ALA A 39 -7.53 -3.67 -6.92
C ALA A 39 -6.71 -3.94 -8.19
N PHE A 40 -7.11 -4.91 -9.00
CA PHE A 40 -6.36 -5.28 -10.20
C PHE A 40 -6.26 -4.13 -11.25
N PRO A 41 -7.35 -3.42 -11.61
CA PRO A 41 -7.26 -2.23 -12.45
C PRO A 41 -6.39 -1.11 -11.86
N THR A 42 -6.39 -0.94 -10.54
CA THR A 42 -5.51 0.02 -9.86
C THR A 42 -4.05 -0.37 -9.97
N LEU A 43 -3.73 -1.66 -9.78
CA LEU A 43 -2.38 -2.19 -10.01
C LEU A 43 -1.91 -1.94 -11.45
N GLN A 44 -2.77 -2.19 -12.46
CA GLN A 44 -2.41 -1.93 -13.86
C GLN A 44 -2.07 -0.46 -14.10
N ARG A 45 -2.83 0.48 -13.52
CA ARG A 45 -2.52 1.92 -13.62
C ARG A 45 -1.18 2.26 -12.97
N LEU A 46 -0.90 1.72 -11.79
CA LEU A 46 0.38 1.89 -11.08
C LEU A 46 1.57 1.39 -11.91
N MET A 47 1.46 0.20 -12.51
CA MET A 47 2.55 -0.40 -13.29
C MET A 47 2.81 0.27 -14.65
N HIS A 48 1.79 0.90 -15.25
CA HIS A 48 1.89 1.50 -16.59
C HIS A 48 2.00 3.02 -16.59
N ASN A 49 2.42 3.61 -15.45
CA ASN A 49 2.57 5.06 -15.28
C ASN A 49 1.27 5.86 -15.57
N GLY A 50 0.10 5.21 -15.48
CA GLY A 50 -1.22 5.81 -15.64
C GLY A 50 -1.90 6.10 -14.31
N TRP A 51 -1.12 6.11 -13.23
CA TRP A 51 -1.61 6.29 -11.86
C TRP A 51 -1.96 7.74 -11.56
N ARG A 52 -2.90 7.90 -10.64
CA ARG A 52 -3.28 9.18 -10.03
C ARG A 52 -2.71 9.26 -8.62
N VAL A 53 -2.66 10.47 -8.06
CA VAL A 53 -2.28 10.68 -6.66
C VAL A 53 -3.09 9.74 -5.74
N ASP A 54 -4.41 9.68 -5.95
CA ASP A 54 -5.32 8.83 -5.19
C ASP A 54 -5.01 7.32 -5.32
N ASP A 55 -4.52 6.85 -6.47
CA ASP A 55 -4.16 5.44 -6.63
C ASP A 55 -3.00 5.07 -5.69
N VAL A 56 -2.01 5.97 -5.56
CA VAL A 56 -0.84 5.78 -4.70
C VAL A 56 -1.20 5.96 -3.23
N THR A 57 -1.84 7.07 -2.88
CA THR A 57 -2.14 7.39 -1.48
C THR A 57 -3.18 6.46 -0.87
N ASN A 58 -4.21 6.04 -1.62
CA ASN A 58 -5.22 5.12 -1.10
C ASN A 58 -4.62 3.75 -0.76
N VAL A 59 -3.78 3.19 -1.66
CA VAL A 59 -3.13 1.90 -1.42
C VAL A 59 -2.23 1.97 -0.18
N LEU A 60 -1.36 2.98 -0.13
CA LEU A 60 -0.38 3.09 0.95
C LEU A 60 -1.03 3.43 2.29
N ASN A 61 -1.99 4.35 2.32
CA ASN A 61 -2.72 4.69 3.54
C ASN A 61 -3.55 3.51 4.04
N PHE A 62 -4.15 2.71 3.15
CA PHE A 62 -4.83 1.48 3.55
C PHE A 62 -3.86 0.45 4.13
N ALA A 63 -2.66 0.33 3.56
CA ALA A 63 -1.66 -0.64 3.99
C ALA A 63 -1.04 -0.33 5.36
N VAL A 64 -0.91 0.95 5.74
CA VAL A 64 -0.30 1.36 7.02
C VAL A 64 -1.31 1.58 8.16
N ARG A 65 -2.61 1.70 7.84
CA ARG A 65 -3.67 1.88 8.84
C ARG A 65 -4.16 0.55 9.41
N LYS A 66 -5.02 0.64 10.42
CA LYS A 66 -5.68 -0.55 10.98
C LYS A 66 -6.64 -1.15 9.95
N GLN A 67 -6.35 -2.38 9.54
CA GLN A 67 -7.16 -3.14 8.58
C GLN A 67 -8.32 -3.87 9.29
N PRO A 68 -9.39 -4.23 8.55
CA PRO A 68 -10.48 -5.05 9.08
C PRO A 68 -9.94 -6.36 9.64
N THR A 69 -10.44 -6.79 10.79
CA THR A 69 -10.09 -8.10 11.36
C THR A 69 -10.81 -9.23 10.61
N GLU A 70 -10.23 -10.42 10.58
CA GLU A 70 -10.90 -11.61 10.05
C GLU A 70 -12.27 -11.82 10.71
N GLY A 71 -13.30 -12.08 9.89
CA GLY A 71 -14.68 -12.26 10.35
C GLY A 71 -15.48 -10.96 10.55
N MET A 72 -14.88 -9.78 10.39
CA MET A 72 -15.63 -8.54 10.20
C MET A 72 -16.49 -8.65 8.94
N ASP A 73 -17.64 -7.98 8.89
CA ASP A 73 -18.45 -7.86 7.67
C ASP A 73 -18.34 -6.46 7.04
N ALA A 74 -18.83 -6.32 5.80
CA ALA A 74 -18.77 -5.06 5.06
C ALA A 74 -19.53 -3.90 5.74
N MET A 75 -20.65 -4.19 6.40
CA MET A 75 -21.44 -3.17 7.10
C MET A 75 -20.72 -2.68 8.36
N GLN A 76 -20.13 -3.60 9.12
CA GLN A 76 -19.29 -3.29 10.28
C GLN A 76 -18.07 -2.46 9.88
N TRP A 77 -17.40 -2.83 8.77
CA TRP A 77 -16.29 -2.06 8.23
C TRP A 77 -16.74 -0.66 7.83
N GLN A 78 -17.82 -0.52 7.07
CA GLN A 78 -18.34 0.78 6.66
C GLN A 78 -18.75 1.63 7.86
N LEU A 79 -19.36 1.05 8.89
CA LEU A 79 -19.68 1.76 10.13
C LEU A 79 -18.40 2.17 10.86
N PHE A 80 -17.39 1.30 10.95
CA PHE A 80 -16.11 1.62 11.57
C PHE A 80 -15.38 2.77 10.83
N ASN A 81 -15.35 2.70 9.50
CA ASN A 81 -14.76 3.70 8.61
C ASN A 81 -15.53 5.03 8.67
N ASN A 82 -16.87 4.97 8.66
CA ASN A 82 -17.73 6.16 8.66
C ASN A 82 -17.97 6.78 10.05
N SER A 83 -17.88 6.00 11.13
CA SER A 83 -18.09 6.44 12.53
C SER A 83 -17.08 7.49 13.01
N GLY A 84 -16.07 7.78 12.18
CA GLY A 84 -15.08 8.80 12.46
C GLY A 84 -13.97 8.36 13.39
N LEU A 85 -13.97 7.09 13.85
CA LEU A 85 -12.83 6.50 14.55
C LEU A 85 -11.64 6.34 13.59
N LEU A 86 -11.87 5.82 12.38
CA LEU A 86 -10.86 5.87 11.31
C LEU A 86 -10.66 7.29 10.80
N LYS A 87 -11.70 8.12 10.61
CA LYS A 87 -11.47 9.53 10.20
C LYS A 87 -10.63 10.33 11.21
N ARG A 88 -10.56 9.96 12.49
CA ARG A 88 -9.64 10.56 13.48
C ARG A 88 -8.20 10.06 13.30
N GLN A 89 -8.04 8.81 12.87
CA GLN A 89 -6.74 8.24 12.49
C GLN A 89 -6.27 8.81 11.14
N ASP A 90 -7.14 8.92 10.13
CA ASP A 90 -6.90 9.57 8.84
C ASP A 90 -6.70 11.09 8.96
N LYS A 91 -7.09 11.70 10.10
CA LYS A 91 -6.79 13.10 10.43
C LYS A 91 -5.37 13.31 10.95
N GLN A 92 -4.69 12.26 11.38
CA GLN A 92 -3.26 12.33 11.66
C GLN A 92 -2.51 12.04 10.36
N PRO A 93 -1.60 12.93 9.91
CA PRO A 93 -0.76 12.65 8.76
C PRO A 93 -0.08 11.30 8.96
N THR A 94 -0.28 10.39 8.02
CA THR A 94 0.45 9.13 8.06
C THR A 94 1.92 9.40 7.73
N ILE A 95 2.78 8.42 8.01
CA ILE A 95 4.16 8.46 7.51
C ILE A 95 4.19 8.64 5.98
N ILE A 96 3.18 8.18 5.27
CA ILE A 96 3.05 8.31 3.81
C ILE A 96 2.71 9.74 3.43
N ASP A 97 1.77 10.39 4.11
CA ASP A 97 1.35 11.77 3.78
C ASP A 97 2.53 12.75 3.92
N ASP A 98 3.32 12.61 4.98
CA ASP A 98 4.54 13.39 5.17
C ASP A 98 5.60 13.07 4.11
N ALA A 99 5.77 11.80 3.76
CA ALA A 99 6.77 11.37 2.80
C ALA A 99 6.43 11.81 1.36
N VAL A 100 5.17 11.69 0.95
CA VAL A 100 4.64 12.20 -0.32
C VAL A 100 4.79 13.72 -0.41
N ARG A 101 4.57 14.44 0.69
CA ARG A 101 4.77 15.90 0.73
C ARG A 101 6.22 16.31 0.49
N VAL A 102 7.18 15.53 1.00
CA VAL A 102 8.62 15.85 0.90
C VAL A 102 9.21 15.38 -0.43
N ASN A 103 8.95 14.14 -0.84
CA ASN A 103 9.63 13.48 -1.97
C ASN A 103 8.76 13.37 -3.23
N GLY A 104 7.50 13.83 -3.17
CA GLY A 104 6.54 13.70 -4.26
C GLY A 104 5.91 12.31 -4.35
N VAL A 105 4.68 12.25 -4.88
CA VAL A 105 3.89 11.02 -4.95
C VAL A 105 4.48 9.98 -5.91
N GLY A 106 5.20 10.42 -6.96
CA GLY A 106 5.77 9.53 -7.97
C GLY A 106 6.79 8.56 -7.41
N THR A 107 7.59 9.01 -6.44
CA THR A 107 8.56 8.19 -5.69
C THR A 107 7.90 6.96 -5.07
N TYR A 108 6.65 7.09 -4.62
CA TYR A 108 5.93 6.03 -3.91
C TYR A 108 4.98 5.21 -4.80
N ALA A 109 4.87 5.53 -6.09
CA ALA A 109 4.05 4.75 -7.02
C ALA A 109 4.56 3.31 -7.17
N VAL A 110 5.89 3.13 -7.17
CA VAL A 110 6.54 1.81 -7.15
C VAL A 110 6.15 1.05 -5.88
N LEU A 111 6.28 1.67 -4.70
CA LEU A 111 5.89 1.05 -3.44
C LEU A 111 4.40 0.64 -3.42
N ALA A 112 3.52 1.50 -3.91
CA ALA A 112 2.10 1.18 -4.02
C ALA A 112 1.85 -0.01 -4.96
N SER A 113 2.57 -0.10 -6.08
CA SER A 113 2.49 -1.24 -7.00
C SER A 113 2.95 -2.53 -6.34
N MET A 114 4.06 -2.49 -5.58
CA MET A 114 4.61 -3.65 -4.85
C MET A 114 3.62 -4.15 -3.80
N VAL A 115 3.05 -3.24 -3.00
CA VAL A 115 2.06 -3.58 -1.98
C VAL A 115 0.84 -4.27 -2.60
N LEU A 116 0.26 -3.67 -3.64
CA LEU A 116 -0.96 -4.21 -4.24
C LEU A 116 -0.69 -5.54 -4.97
N TYR A 117 0.48 -5.68 -5.60
CA TYR A 117 0.94 -6.93 -6.20
C TYR A 117 1.16 -8.02 -5.15
N ALA A 118 1.80 -7.71 -4.02
CA ALA A 118 2.02 -8.64 -2.91
C ALA A 118 0.70 -9.18 -2.35
N SER A 119 -0.31 -8.32 -2.22
CA SER A 119 -1.63 -8.69 -1.72
C SER A 119 -2.42 -9.58 -2.70
N LEU A 120 -2.33 -9.30 -4.00
CA LEU A 120 -3.01 -10.08 -5.04
C LEU A 120 -2.31 -11.42 -5.31
N PHE A 121 -1.01 -11.37 -5.57
CA PHE A 121 -0.25 -12.48 -6.14
C PHE A 121 0.86 -13.00 -5.24
N GLY A 122 1.31 -12.17 -4.29
CA GLY A 122 2.54 -12.37 -3.51
C GLY A 122 3.78 -11.99 -4.31
N LEU A 123 4.77 -11.41 -3.64
CA LEU A 123 6.07 -11.06 -4.22
C LEU A 123 7.12 -12.15 -3.94
N PRO A 124 8.14 -12.29 -4.79
CA PRO A 124 9.39 -12.93 -4.39
C PRO A 124 9.96 -12.21 -3.15
N PRO A 125 10.40 -12.92 -2.09
CA PRO A 125 10.94 -12.29 -0.88
C PRO A 125 12.13 -11.37 -1.14
N GLU A 126 12.96 -11.72 -2.13
CA GLU A 126 14.10 -10.92 -2.57
C GLU A 126 13.69 -9.56 -3.13
N ASP A 127 12.47 -9.44 -3.69
CA ASP A 127 11.95 -8.20 -4.26
C ASP A 127 11.10 -7.41 -3.27
N ALA A 128 10.88 -7.93 -2.05
CA ALA A 128 9.96 -7.36 -1.07
C ALA A 128 10.59 -6.24 -0.22
N HIS A 129 11.41 -5.39 -0.84
CA HIS A 129 12.10 -4.28 -0.18
C HIS A 129 11.98 -2.97 -0.96
N PHE A 130 11.93 -1.85 -0.26
CA PHE A 130 11.84 -0.52 -0.87
C PHE A 130 12.58 0.53 -0.03
N ASP A 131 13.35 1.41 -0.66
CA ASP A 131 14.00 2.57 -0.02
C ASP A 131 13.74 3.84 -0.85
N ASP A 132 13.14 4.87 -0.23
CA ASP A 132 12.79 6.11 -0.91
C ASP A 132 13.97 7.04 -1.20
N THR A 133 15.16 6.73 -0.67
CA THR A 133 16.41 7.45 -0.98
C THR A 133 17.10 6.89 -2.23
N GLU A 134 16.95 5.60 -2.50
CA GLU A 134 17.51 4.96 -3.69
C GLU A 134 16.70 5.34 -4.95
N THR A 135 15.39 5.53 -4.80
CA THR A 135 14.50 5.94 -5.90
C THR A 135 14.78 7.37 -6.40
N GLN A 136 15.50 8.20 -5.63
CA GLN A 136 15.92 9.55 -6.02
C GLN A 136 17.22 9.57 -6.84
N GLY A 137 17.95 8.45 -6.89
CA GLY A 137 19.28 8.36 -7.47
C GLY A 137 19.35 8.33 -9.01
N GLU A 138 18.22 8.17 -9.71
CA GLU A 138 18.22 7.96 -11.18
C GLU A 138 17.73 9.17 -12.01
N ALA A 139 17.54 10.35 -11.42
CA ALA A 139 17.10 11.55 -12.15
C ALA A 139 18.23 12.48 -12.64
N HIS A 140 19.49 12.05 -12.55
CA HIS A 140 20.64 12.80 -13.09
C HIS A 140 21.61 11.87 -13.83
N GLY A 141 21.36 11.67 -15.12
CA GLY A 141 22.28 11.08 -16.10
C GLY A 141 22.02 11.66 -17.48
#